data_AF-A0A212KUP1-F1
#
_entry.id   AF-A0A212KUP1-F1
#
_cell.length_a   1.000
_cell.length_b   1.000
_cell.length_c   1.000
_cell.angle_alpha   90.00
_cell.angle_beta   90.00
_cell.angle_gamma   90.00
#
_symmetry.space_group_name_H-M   'P 1'
#
loop_
_entity.id
_entity.type
_entity.pdbx_description
1 polymer ?
#
loop_
_entity_poly.entity_id
_entity_poly.type
_entity_poly.pdbx_seq_one_letter_code
_entity_poly.pdbx_strand_id
1 'polypeptide(L)' 'MLSDALWRAWRASQSLAAYAVVVDAKDEKAKNFYLHFDFIPCQDNKMSLFLPMTSIAMLFKTEEANSLLLSAT' A
#
# COMPACT_ATOMS: atom_id res chain seq x y z
N MET A 1 -8.84 -2.17 8.37
CA MET A 1 -8.18 -0.84 8.31
C MET A 1 -7.28 -0.80 7.08
N LEU A 2 -6.80 0.38 6.64
CA LEU A 2 -5.97 0.49 5.42
C LEU A 2 -4.65 -0.29 5.54
N SER A 3 -3.96 -0.19 6.66
CA SER A 3 -2.70 -0.91 6.93
C SER A 3 -2.84 -2.43 6.78
N ASP A 4 -3.87 -3.02 7.37
CA ASP A 4 -4.16 -4.46 7.25
C ASP A 4 -4.40 -4.89 5.79
N ALA A 5 -5.15 -4.08 5.04
CA ALA A 5 -5.41 -4.36 3.63
C ALA A 5 -4.11 -4.30 2.79
N LEU A 6 -3.26 -3.29 3.03
CA LEU A 6 -1.96 -3.16 2.35
C LEU A 6 -1.02 -4.31 2.69
N TRP A 7 -0.98 -4.74 3.96
CA TRP A 7 -0.16 -5.88 4.38
C TRP A 7 -0.59 -7.17 3.69
N ARG A 8 -1.91 -7.44 3.63
CA ARG A 8 -2.44 -8.63 2.92
C ARG A 8 -2.16 -8.58 1.42
N ALA A 9 -2.30 -7.40 0.80
CA ALA A 9 -1.99 -7.22 -0.62
C ALA A 9 -0.50 -7.42 -0.91
N TRP A 10 0.38 -6.92 -0.05
CA TRP A 10 1.82 -7.12 -0.15
C TRP A 10 2.23 -8.59 0.03
N ARG A 11 1.63 -9.30 0.99
CA ARG A 11 1.88 -10.74 1.14
C ARG A 11 1.45 -11.53 -0.09
N ALA A 12 0.30 -11.18 -0.68
CA ALA A 12 -0.18 -11.81 -1.89
C ALA A 12 0.72 -11.51 -3.11
N SER A 13 1.34 -10.32 -3.18
CA SER A 13 2.25 -9.96 -4.27
C SER A 13 3.59 -10.70 -4.23
N GLN A 14 3.92 -11.42 -3.14
CA GLN A 14 5.11 -12.26 -3.09
C GLN A 14 5.00 -13.52 -3.97
N SER A 15 3.79 -13.96 -4.30
CA SER A 15 3.53 -15.12 -5.14
C SER A 15 2.87 -14.79 -6.48
N LEU A 16 2.57 -13.51 -6.73
CA LEU A 16 1.85 -13.03 -7.89
C LEU A 16 2.46 -11.72 -8.39
N ALA A 17 2.58 -11.56 -9.71
CA ALA A 17 3.02 -10.30 -10.28
C ALA A 17 1.94 -9.22 -10.09
N ALA A 18 2.07 -8.43 -9.02
CA ALA A 18 1.21 -7.29 -8.74
C ALA A 18 2.02 -5.99 -8.78
N TYR A 19 1.51 -4.98 -9.48
CA TYR A 19 2.22 -3.71 -9.67
C TYR A 19 1.81 -2.63 -8.65
N ALA A 20 0.52 -2.52 -8.35
CA ALA A 20 -0.02 -1.50 -7.45
C ALA A 20 -1.35 -1.95 -6.82
N VAL A 21 -1.71 -1.32 -5.71
CA VAL A 21 -3.09 -1.34 -5.18
C VAL A 21 -3.82 -0.14 -5.77
N VAL A 22 -4.97 -0.36 -6.39
CA VAL A 22 -5.83 0.70 -6.95
C VAL A 22 -7.10 0.83 -6.11
N VAL A 23 -7.53 2.06 -5.86
CA VAL A 23 -8.76 2.38 -5.14
C VAL A 23 -9.56 3.41 -5.92
N ASP A 24 -10.89 3.24 -5.92
CA ASP A 24 -11.81 4.28 -6.36
C ASP A 24 -12.35 5.00 -5.13
N ALA A 25 -11.99 6.26 -4.99
CA ALA A 25 -12.48 7.10 -3.90
C ALA A 25 -13.96 7.45 -4.15
N LYS A 26 -14.80 7.14 -3.16
CA LYS A 26 -16.25 7.42 -3.23
C LYS A 26 -16.59 8.92 -3.24
N ASP A 27 -15.74 9.75 -2.64
CA ASP A 27 -15.92 11.19 -2.50
C ASP A 27 -14.56 11.88 -2.26
N GLU A 28 -14.53 13.21 -2.31
CA GLU A 28 -13.30 14.00 -2.10
C GLU A 28 -12.71 13.80 -0.70
N LYS A 29 -13.53 13.49 0.31
CA LYS A 29 -13.04 13.18 1.67
C LYS A 29 -12.24 11.87 1.68
N ALA A 30 -12.75 10.83 1.02
CA ALA A 30 -12.07 9.56 0.86
C ALA A 30 -10.80 9.71 0.02
N LYS A 31 -10.86 10.47 -1.08
CA LYS A 31 -9.70 10.78 -1.92
C LYS A 31 -8.60 11.45 -1.11
N ASN A 32 -8.93 12.49 -0.36
CA ASN A 32 -7.99 13.16 0.52
C ASN A 32 -7.40 12.19 1.53
N PHE A 33 -8.21 11.33 2.16
CA PHE A 33 -7.68 10.29 3.05
C PHE A 33 -6.59 9.43 2.38
N TYR A 34 -6.82 8.94 1.16
CA TYR A 34 -5.81 8.14 0.45
C TYR A 34 -4.58 8.96 0.05
N LEU A 35 -4.75 10.22 -0.37
CA LEU A 35 -3.63 11.12 -0.67
C LEU A 35 -2.68 11.33 0.53
N HIS A 36 -3.20 11.31 1.76
CA HIS A 36 -2.35 11.40 2.96
C HIS A 36 -1.45 10.16 3.16
N PHE A 37 -1.76 9.03 2.49
CA PHE A 37 -0.97 7.80 2.52
C PHE A 37 -0.20 7.58 1.20
N ASP A 38 0.19 8.67 0.53
CA ASP A 38 1.00 8.69 -0.68
C ASP A 38 0.39 7.98 -1.90
N PHE A 39 -0.94 7.76 -1.89
CA PHE A 39 -1.63 7.32 -3.10
C PHE A 39 -1.56 8.42 -4.16
N ILE A 40 -1.41 8.00 -5.42
CA ILE A 40 -1.24 8.89 -6.56
C ILE A 40 -2.52 8.84 -7.41
N PRO A 41 -3.14 9.99 -7.75
CA PRO A 41 -4.28 10.01 -8.66
C PRO A 41 -3.91 9.49 -10.05
N CYS A 42 -4.79 8.71 -10.65
CA CYS A 42 -4.68 8.32 -12.06
C CYS A 42 -4.87 9.56 -12.96
N GLN A 43 -4.18 9.59 -14.11
CA GLN A 43 -4.28 10.70 -15.06
C GLN A 43 -5.68 10.81 -15.65
N ASP A 44 -6.28 9.68 -16.01
CA ASP A 44 -7.58 9.61 -16.68
C ASP A 44 -8.76 9.84 -15.73
N ASN A 45 -8.60 9.48 -14.44
CA ASN A 45 -9.61 9.65 -13.42
C ASN A 45 -8.98 10.06 -12.08
N LYS A 46 -9.19 11.32 -11.69
CA LYS A 46 -8.67 11.87 -10.42
C LYS A 46 -9.28 11.24 -9.17
N MET A 47 -10.41 10.52 -9.30
CA MET A 47 -11.06 9.79 -8.21
C MET A 47 -10.53 8.36 -8.07
N SER A 48 -9.86 7.84 -9.08
CA SER A 48 -9.10 6.60 -8.98
C SER A 48 -7.68 6.93 -8.55
N LEU A 49 -7.18 6.26 -7.52
CA LEU A 49 -5.83 6.44 -7.03
C LEU A 49 -5.12 5.09 -6.95
N PHE A 50 -3.80 5.10 -7.05
CA PHE A 50 -3.00 3.89 -6.90
C PHE A 50 -1.81 4.10 -5.97
N LEU A 51 -1.40 3.04 -5.31
CA LEU A 51 -0.18 2.97 -4.51
C LEU A 51 0.72 1.85 -5.06
N PRO A 52 1.91 2.16 -5.59
CA PRO A 52 2.85 1.16 -6.10
C PRO A 52 3.25 0.12 -5.06
N MET A 53 3.40 -1.14 -5.48
CA MET A 53 3.88 -2.21 -4.60
C MET A 53 5.29 -1.96 -4.07
N THR A 54 6.11 -1.16 -4.79
CA THR A 54 7.43 -0.73 -4.31
C THR A 54 7.33 0.15 -3.06
N SER A 55 6.39 1.10 -3.04
CA SER A 55 6.12 1.92 -1.86
C SER A 55 5.61 1.05 -0.71
N ILE A 56 4.67 0.14 -0.98
CA ILE A 56 4.12 -0.79 0.02
C ILE A 56 5.22 -1.71 0.58
N ALA A 57 6.14 -2.19 -0.26
CA ALA A 57 7.26 -3.02 0.17
C ALA A 57 8.20 -2.27 1.12
N MET A 58 8.42 -0.96 0.94
CA MET A 58 9.23 -0.18 1.90
C MET A 58 8.60 -0.13 3.29
N LEU A 59 7.26 -0.10 3.38
CA LEU A 59 6.55 -0.13 4.66
C LEU A 59 6.78 -1.45 5.40
N PHE A 60 6.71 -2.60 4.72
CA PHE A 60 6.70 -3.91 5.39
C PHE A 60 8.02 -4.68 5.36
N LYS A 61 8.92 -4.40 4.41
CA LYS A 61 10.24 -5.03 4.35
C LYS A 61 11.13 -4.63 5.54
N THR A 62 10.86 -3.46 6.13
CA THR A 62 11.52 -2.97 7.35
C THR A 62 11.03 -3.69 8.61
N GLU A 63 9.77 -4.12 8.65
CA GLU A 63 9.16 -4.83 9.79
C GLU A 63 9.70 -6.25 9.96
N GLU A 64 9.88 -7.00 8.86
CA GLU A 64 10.44 -8.36 8.91
C GLU A 64 11.92 -8.36 9.36
N ALA A 65 12.70 -7.36 8.94
CA ALA A 65 14.10 -7.22 9.36
C ALA A 65 14.21 -6.92 10.86
N ASN A 66 13.36 -6.04 11.41
CA ASN A 66 13.36 -5.73 12.83
C ASN A 66 12.84 -6.88 13.72
N SER A 67 11.84 -7.63 13.26
CA SER A 67 11.33 -8.80 14.00
C SER A 67 12.37 -9.93 14.10
N LEU A 68 13.20 -10.13 13.06
CA LEU A 68 14.25 -11.14 13.08
C LEU A 68 15.39 -10.77 14.05
N LEU A 69 15.78 -9.49 14.10
CA LEU A 69 16.81 -8.99 15.02
C LEU A 69 16.40 -9.13 16.49
N LEU A 70 15.13 -8.90 16.82
CA LEU A 70 14.60 -9.05 18.18
C LEU A 70 14.43 -10.52 18.62
N SER A 71 14.33 -11.46 17.69
CA SER A 71 14.23 -12.91 17.99
C SER A 71 15.59 -13.61 18.15
N ALA A 72 16.67 -12.94 17.76
CA ALA A 72 18.05 -13.46 17.78
C ALA A 72 18.88 -12.95 18.99
N THR A 73 18.26 -12.24 19.92
CA THR A 73 18.86 -11.73 21.17
C THR A 73 18.17 -12.36 22.37
#